data_AF-A0A7Y7H1S1-F1
#
_entry.id   AF-A0A7Y7H1S1-F1
#
_cell.length_a   1.000
_cell.length_b   1.000
_cell.length_c   1.000
_cell.angle_alpha   90.00
_cell.angle_beta   90.00
_cell.angle_gamma   90.00
#
_symmetry.space_group_name_H-M   'P 1'
#
loop_
_entity.id
_entity.type
_entity.pdbx_description
1 polymer ?
#
loop_
_entity_poly.entity_id
_entity_poly.type
_entity_poly.pdbx_seq_one_letter_code
_entity_poly.pdbx_strand_id
1 'polypeptide(L)'
;MSLTPQPYNRLLEVFYFGLKWGLVIKADVVKWSDDIIMAAEEDLDYFFIELSMSKNVNEVMELIESVVNKNTDPIVGRVFLGLTYRQLEDNIIELQKVCAIMDNIALLNTLTDYENDSLYQLADELQEALQSGQLEYVRTETLEFLVLYEDFVLNNYHEWPAINQQVETHVFNMTQQIEDENEAYEDAQKRTAAMHKFTIKMVLYMLILGAETVIITKPNLEYKFNKDLYALSLLVFGIAMCYPVVWIIYRSLIKLFRV
;
A
#
# COMPACT_ATOMS: atom_id res chain seq x y z
N MET A 1 -10.67 -38.08 -24.40
CA MET A 1 -10.55 -36.60 -24.52
C MET A 1 -9.10 -36.35 -24.17
N SER A 2 -8.27 -35.93 -25.13
CA SER A 2 -6.82 -35.83 -24.92
C SER A 2 -6.51 -34.95 -23.71
N LEU A 3 -5.59 -35.37 -22.85
CA LEU A 3 -5.10 -34.53 -21.75
C LEU A 3 -4.21 -33.45 -22.35
N THR A 4 -4.74 -32.24 -22.48
CA THR A 4 -4.07 -31.10 -23.09
C THR A 4 -3.48 -30.15 -22.03
N PRO A 5 -2.53 -29.25 -22.37
CA PRO A 5 -1.88 -28.38 -21.38
C PRO A 5 -2.74 -27.21 -20.87
N GLN A 6 -3.84 -26.85 -21.54
CA GLN A 6 -4.64 -25.65 -21.21
C GLN A 6 -5.20 -25.60 -19.78
N PRO A 7 -5.66 -26.70 -19.15
CA PRO A 7 -6.09 -26.70 -17.75
C PRO A 7 -4.98 -26.28 -16.77
N TYR A 8 -3.72 -26.38 -17.18
CA TYR A 8 -2.53 -26.06 -16.36
C TYR A 8 -1.94 -24.68 -16.67
N ASN A 9 -2.65 -23.79 -17.38
CA ASN A 9 -2.10 -22.51 -17.85
C ASN A 9 -1.41 -21.69 -16.74
N ARG A 10 -2.03 -21.59 -15.55
CA ARG A 10 -1.45 -20.87 -14.40
C ARG A 10 -0.13 -21.49 -13.94
N LEU A 11 -0.09 -22.82 -13.81
CA LEU A 11 1.11 -23.52 -13.37
C LEU A 11 2.23 -23.42 -14.40
N LEU A 12 1.88 -23.54 -15.69
CA LEU A 12 2.83 -23.37 -16.78
C LEU A 12 3.41 -21.94 -16.83
N GLU A 13 2.58 -20.92 -16.57
CA GLU A 13 3.05 -19.54 -16.45
C GLU A 13 3.99 -19.36 -15.25
N VAL A 14 3.67 -19.97 -14.11
CA VAL A 14 4.54 -20.02 -12.93
C VAL A 14 5.86 -20.71 -13.25
N PHE A 15 5.86 -21.80 -14.00
CA PHE A 15 7.10 -22.45 -14.44
C PHE A 15 7.91 -21.57 -15.39
N TYR A 16 7.29 -20.91 -16.36
CA TYR A 16 8.00 -20.05 -17.31
C TYR A 16 8.76 -18.91 -16.61
N PHE A 17 8.06 -18.07 -15.84
CA PHE A 17 8.70 -16.96 -15.14
C PHE A 17 9.52 -17.43 -13.94
N GLY A 18 9.09 -18.51 -13.26
CA GLY A 18 9.84 -19.12 -12.18
C GLY A 18 11.22 -19.60 -12.61
N LEU A 19 11.32 -20.25 -13.77
CA LEU A 19 12.61 -20.62 -14.39
C LEU A 19 13.42 -19.38 -14.76
N LYS A 20 12.78 -18.38 -15.37
CA LYS A 20 13.42 -17.13 -15.79
C LYS A 20 14.02 -16.35 -14.61
N TRP A 21 13.33 -16.34 -13.47
CA TRP A 21 13.72 -15.58 -12.29
C TRP A 21 14.58 -16.38 -11.31
N GLY A 22 14.65 -17.70 -11.49
CA GLY A 22 15.38 -18.62 -10.61
C GLY A 22 14.60 -19.07 -9.37
N LEU A 23 13.27 -18.91 -9.37
CA LEU A 23 12.37 -19.41 -8.33
C LEU A 23 11.99 -20.88 -8.51
N VAL A 24 12.11 -21.41 -9.73
CA VAL A 24 11.79 -22.80 -10.07
C VAL A 24 12.99 -23.40 -10.78
N ILE A 25 13.29 -24.67 -10.48
CA ILE A 25 14.34 -25.41 -11.18
C ILE A 25 13.73 -26.36 -12.22
N LYS A 26 14.50 -26.66 -13.28
CA LYS A 26 14.08 -27.58 -14.35
C LYS A 26 13.56 -28.91 -13.81
N ALA A 27 14.18 -29.42 -12.74
CA ALA A 27 13.85 -30.71 -12.15
C ALA A 27 12.39 -30.76 -11.64
N ASP A 28 11.87 -29.66 -11.09
CA ASP A 28 10.49 -29.61 -10.60
C ASP A 28 9.49 -29.68 -11.76
N VAL A 29 9.79 -28.98 -12.85
CA VAL A 29 8.95 -28.97 -14.06
C VAL A 29 8.94 -30.34 -14.74
N VAL A 30 10.10 -30.97 -14.87
CA VAL A 30 10.23 -32.33 -15.43
C VAL A 30 9.48 -33.34 -14.56
N LYS A 31 9.67 -33.29 -13.24
CA LYS A 31 8.98 -34.17 -12.30
C LYS A 31 7.47 -34.02 -12.41
N TRP A 32 6.96 -32.78 -12.44
CA TRP A 32 5.54 -32.54 -12.64
C TRP A 32 5.02 -33.16 -13.95
N SER A 33 5.77 -33.03 -15.04
CA SER A 33 5.42 -33.66 -16.32
C SER A 33 5.40 -35.18 -16.23
N ASP A 34 6.39 -35.77 -15.58
CA ASP A 34 6.48 -37.22 -15.37
C ASP A 34 5.29 -37.73 -14.54
N ASP A 35 4.90 -37.01 -13.49
CA ASP A 35 3.74 -37.35 -12.67
C ASP A 35 2.45 -37.35 -13.51
N ILE A 36 2.30 -36.40 -14.43
CA ILE A 36 1.18 -36.36 -15.39
C ILE A 36 1.23 -37.54 -16.36
N ILE A 37 2.39 -37.85 -16.93
CA ILE A 37 2.59 -38.99 -17.84
C ILE A 37 2.23 -40.31 -17.15
N MET A 38 2.68 -40.49 -15.90
CA MET A 38 2.43 -41.71 -15.12
C MET A 38 0.95 -41.87 -14.73
N ALA A 39 0.23 -40.77 -14.52
CA ALA A 39 -1.18 -40.79 -14.17
C ALA A 39 -2.13 -40.94 -15.38
N ALA A 40 -1.63 -40.71 -16.61
CA ALA A 40 -2.45 -40.78 -17.80
C ALA A 40 -2.73 -42.23 -18.22
N GLU A 41 -4.01 -42.61 -18.25
CA GLU A 41 -4.42 -43.97 -18.63
C GLU A 41 -4.44 -44.19 -20.16
N GLU A 42 -4.77 -43.18 -20.98
CA GLU A 42 -4.72 -43.15 -22.45
C GLU A 42 -4.89 -41.70 -22.97
N ASP A 43 -4.43 -41.36 -24.19
CA ASP A 43 -4.51 -40.04 -24.85
C ASP A 43 -3.82 -38.85 -24.12
N LEU A 44 -2.49 -38.84 -24.09
CA LEU A 44 -1.66 -37.72 -23.59
C LEU A 44 -1.17 -36.82 -24.72
N ASP A 45 -1.25 -35.50 -24.54
CA ASP A 45 -0.62 -34.55 -25.46
C ASP A 45 0.92 -34.69 -25.46
N TYR A 46 1.52 -34.68 -26.66
CA TYR A 46 2.97 -34.85 -26.83
C TYR A 46 3.78 -33.79 -26.09
N PHE A 47 3.18 -32.62 -25.81
CA PHE A 47 3.75 -31.57 -24.98
C PHE A 47 4.38 -32.08 -23.68
N PHE A 48 3.68 -32.94 -22.93
CA PHE A 48 4.17 -33.43 -21.63
C PHE A 48 5.40 -34.34 -21.79
N ILE A 49 5.43 -35.13 -22.86
CA ILE A 49 6.55 -36.00 -23.19
C ILE A 49 7.78 -35.16 -23.57
N GLU A 50 7.61 -34.11 -24.38
CA GLU A 50 8.69 -33.18 -24.72
C GLU A 50 9.23 -32.43 -23.50
N LEU A 51 8.36 -32.00 -22.60
CA LEU A 51 8.74 -31.33 -21.36
C LEU A 51 9.59 -32.25 -20.46
N SER A 52 9.18 -33.51 -20.30
CA SER A 52 9.92 -34.53 -19.55
C SER A 52 11.31 -34.80 -20.14
N MET A 53 11.41 -34.86 -21.47
CA MET A 53 12.68 -35.15 -22.17
C MET A 53 13.57 -33.91 -22.40
N SER A 54 13.16 -32.73 -21.94
CA SER A 54 13.87 -31.48 -22.17
C SER A 54 15.27 -31.47 -21.51
N LYS A 55 16.29 -31.12 -22.29
CA LYS A 55 17.69 -31.24 -21.88
C LYS A 55 18.13 -30.08 -20.99
N ASN A 56 17.67 -28.88 -21.30
CA ASN A 56 18.07 -27.65 -20.61
C ASN A 56 16.87 -26.75 -20.31
N VAL A 57 17.09 -25.70 -19.50
CA VAL A 57 16.05 -24.76 -19.08
C VAL A 57 15.45 -24.00 -20.27
N ASN A 58 16.25 -23.66 -21.28
CA ASN A 58 15.77 -22.89 -22.43
C ASN A 58 14.78 -23.71 -23.26
N GLU A 59 15.05 -25.00 -23.50
CA GLU A 59 14.12 -25.91 -24.18
C GLU A 59 12.78 -25.98 -23.43
N VAL A 60 12.80 -26.09 -22.09
CA VAL A 60 11.59 -26.07 -21.27
C VAL A 60 10.83 -24.76 -21.43
N MET A 61 11.53 -23.62 -21.35
CA MET A 61 10.90 -22.30 -21.48
C MET A 61 10.29 -22.09 -22.88
N GLU A 62 10.97 -22.51 -23.95
CA GLU A 62 10.47 -22.42 -25.34
C GLU A 62 9.20 -23.26 -25.54
N LEU A 63 9.17 -24.48 -25.00
CA LEU A 63 7.99 -25.34 -25.04
C LEU A 63 6.82 -24.70 -24.31
N ILE A 64 7.03 -24.23 -23.08
CA ILE A 64 5.99 -23.59 -22.27
C ILE A 64 5.48 -22.31 -22.95
N GLU A 65 6.37 -21.47 -23.48
CA GLU A 65 5.99 -20.22 -24.14
C GLU A 65 5.09 -20.44 -25.36
N SER A 66 5.23 -21.59 -26.04
CA SER A 66 4.41 -21.93 -27.20
C SER A 66 2.93 -22.23 -26.85
N VAL A 67 2.64 -22.55 -25.59
CA VAL A 67 1.30 -22.97 -25.14
C VAL A 67 0.68 -22.03 -24.11
N VAL A 68 1.48 -21.27 -23.37
CA VAL A 68 1.00 -20.35 -22.34
C VAL A 68 0.46 -19.07 -22.95
N ASN A 69 -0.79 -18.76 -22.64
CA ASN A 69 -1.29 -17.40 -22.75
C ASN A 69 -0.89 -16.67 -21.47
N LYS A 70 0.07 -15.74 -21.60
CA LYS A 70 0.51 -14.85 -20.52
C LYS A 70 -0.72 -14.07 -20.03
N ASN A 71 -1.21 -14.42 -18.86
CA ASN A 71 -2.47 -13.92 -18.33
C ASN A 71 -2.19 -12.89 -17.23
N THR A 72 -3.12 -11.95 -17.07
CA THR A 72 -3.07 -10.98 -15.96
C THR A 72 -3.68 -11.55 -14.68
N ASP A 73 -3.50 -12.85 -14.41
CA ASP A 73 -4.17 -13.52 -13.29
C ASP A 73 -3.44 -13.24 -11.96
N PRO A 74 -4.09 -12.61 -10.97
CA PRO A 74 -3.47 -12.28 -9.67
C PRO A 74 -2.89 -13.51 -8.95
N ILE A 75 -3.48 -14.70 -9.16
CA ILE A 75 -3.02 -15.95 -8.54
C ILE A 75 -1.56 -16.21 -8.90
N VAL A 76 -1.17 -15.94 -10.15
CA VAL A 76 0.20 -16.18 -10.62
C VAL A 76 1.19 -15.29 -9.86
N GLY A 77 0.89 -14.00 -9.71
CA GLY A 77 1.70 -13.06 -8.92
C GLY A 77 1.85 -13.51 -7.46
N ARG A 78 0.74 -13.90 -6.82
CA ARG A 78 0.71 -14.36 -5.42
C ARG A 78 1.46 -15.68 -5.22
N VAL A 79 1.41 -16.59 -6.20
CA VAL A 79 2.24 -17.81 -6.17
C VAL A 79 3.72 -17.44 -6.16
N PHE A 80 4.16 -16.49 -6.98
CA PHE A 80 5.57 -16.06 -6.93
C PHE A 80 5.96 -15.46 -5.57
N LEU A 81 5.08 -14.71 -4.92
CA LEU A 81 5.32 -14.23 -3.56
C LEU A 81 5.46 -15.40 -2.57
N GLY A 82 4.59 -16.40 -2.63
CA GLY A 82 4.71 -17.61 -1.79
C GLY A 82 5.96 -18.46 -2.04
N LEU A 83 6.41 -18.57 -3.29
CA LEU A 83 7.69 -19.23 -3.61
C LEU A 83 8.88 -18.42 -3.11
N THR A 84 8.80 -17.09 -3.20
CA THR A 84 9.84 -16.16 -2.73
C THR A 84 9.96 -16.22 -1.21
N TYR A 85 8.83 -16.27 -0.49
CA TYR A 85 8.77 -16.45 0.97
C TYR A 85 9.65 -17.62 1.42
N ARG A 86 9.37 -18.82 0.91
CA ARG A 86 10.09 -20.04 1.32
C ARG A 86 11.57 -19.97 1.03
N GLN A 87 11.94 -19.52 -0.16
CA GLN A 87 13.35 -19.44 -0.52
C GLN A 87 14.11 -18.39 0.30
N LEU A 88 13.44 -17.30 0.68
CA LEU A 88 14.02 -16.33 1.60
C LEU A 88 14.16 -16.94 3.00
N GLU A 89 13.09 -17.52 3.54
CA GLU A 89 13.03 -18.15 4.86
C GLU A 89 14.11 -19.25 5.01
N ASP A 90 14.23 -20.12 4.01
CA ASP A 90 15.22 -21.20 3.94
C ASP A 90 16.65 -20.71 3.64
N ASN A 91 16.85 -19.40 3.46
CA ASN A 91 18.13 -18.77 3.08
C ASN A 91 18.72 -19.31 1.76
N ILE A 92 17.85 -19.74 0.84
CA ILE A 92 18.23 -20.19 -0.50
C ILE A 92 18.58 -18.99 -1.38
N ILE A 93 17.86 -17.88 -1.24
CA ILE A 93 18.11 -16.62 -1.96
C ILE A 93 18.34 -15.46 -0.99
N GLU A 94 19.18 -14.52 -1.41
CA GLU A 94 19.48 -13.30 -0.67
C GLU A 94 18.38 -12.25 -0.82
N LEU A 95 18.29 -11.33 0.14
CA LEU A 95 17.27 -10.27 0.16
C LEU A 95 17.30 -9.40 -1.11
N GLN A 96 18.48 -9.09 -1.65
CA GLN A 96 18.60 -8.32 -2.89
C GLN A 96 17.94 -9.06 -4.08
N LYS A 97 18.06 -10.39 -4.11
CA LYS A 97 17.43 -11.21 -5.15
C LYS A 97 15.92 -11.24 -4.97
N VAL A 98 15.43 -11.28 -3.73
CA VAL A 98 14.00 -11.17 -3.40
C VAL A 98 13.41 -9.85 -3.90
N CYS A 99 14.02 -8.71 -3.59
CA CYS A 99 13.51 -7.42 -4.06
C CYS A 99 13.50 -7.34 -5.59
N ALA A 100 14.55 -7.83 -6.27
CA ALA A 100 14.55 -7.90 -7.73
C ALA A 100 13.42 -8.79 -8.29
N ILE A 101 13.05 -9.87 -7.59
CA ILE A 101 11.90 -10.71 -7.95
C ILE A 101 10.59 -9.94 -7.73
N MET A 102 10.45 -9.27 -6.59
CA MET A 102 9.26 -8.46 -6.26
C MET A 102 9.04 -7.34 -7.28
N ASP A 103 10.10 -6.64 -7.71
CA ASP A 103 10.02 -5.66 -8.80
C ASP A 103 9.47 -6.30 -10.10
N ASN A 104 9.97 -7.48 -10.45
CA ASN A 104 9.48 -8.19 -11.64
C ASN A 104 8.00 -8.61 -11.49
N ILE A 105 7.56 -8.98 -10.29
CA ILE A 105 6.15 -9.30 -10.00
C ILE A 105 5.29 -8.04 -10.14
N ALA A 106 5.72 -6.91 -9.56
CA ALA A 106 5.02 -5.63 -9.66
C ALA A 106 4.86 -5.20 -11.14
N LEU A 107 5.90 -5.42 -11.96
CA LEU A 107 5.86 -5.14 -13.40
C LEU A 107 4.87 -6.02 -14.19
N LEU A 108 4.48 -7.20 -13.67
CA LEU A 108 3.40 -7.97 -14.28
C LEU A 108 2.04 -7.28 -14.13
N ASN A 109 1.89 -6.37 -13.17
CA ASN A 109 0.69 -5.60 -12.90
C ASN A 109 -0.57 -6.50 -12.75
N THR A 110 -0.41 -7.59 -12.00
CA THR A 110 -1.47 -8.58 -11.73
C THR A 110 -2.03 -8.50 -10.33
N LEU A 111 -1.30 -7.87 -9.40
CA LEU A 111 -1.70 -7.72 -8.00
C LEU A 111 -2.55 -6.47 -7.78
N THR A 112 -3.15 -6.36 -6.60
CA THR A 112 -3.88 -5.15 -6.19
C THR A 112 -2.94 -3.96 -5.98
N ASP A 113 -3.49 -2.74 -5.99
CA ASP A 113 -2.72 -1.51 -5.73
C ASP A 113 -2.00 -1.58 -4.37
N TYR A 114 -2.69 -2.04 -3.32
CA TYR A 114 -2.10 -2.24 -1.99
C TYR A 114 -0.89 -3.18 -2.00
N GLU A 115 -1.01 -4.32 -2.69
CA GLU A 115 0.08 -5.27 -2.81
C GLU A 115 1.25 -4.65 -3.57
N ASN A 116 1.01 -4.00 -4.72
CA ASN A 116 2.05 -3.36 -5.52
C ASN A 116 2.76 -2.22 -4.74
N ASP A 117 2.01 -1.39 -4.02
CA ASP A 117 2.56 -0.33 -3.17
C ASP A 117 3.48 -0.91 -2.10
N SER A 118 3.09 -2.03 -1.48
CA SER A 118 3.92 -2.75 -0.51
C SER A 118 5.21 -3.30 -1.13
N LEU A 119 5.14 -3.81 -2.38
CA LEU A 119 6.34 -4.28 -3.09
C LEU A 119 7.33 -3.12 -3.34
N TYR A 120 6.83 -1.97 -3.80
CA TYR A 120 7.67 -0.80 -4.05
C TYR A 120 8.26 -0.23 -2.75
N GLN A 121 7.47 -0.16 -1.68
CA GLN A 121 7.95 0.30 -0.38
C GLN A 121 9.12 -0.56 0.13
N LEU A 122 8.99 -1.89 0.08
CA LEU A 122 10.06 -2.80 0.52
C LEU A 122 11.33 -2.69 -0.34
N ALA A 123 11.18 -2.42 -1.64
CA ALA A 123 12.32 -2.16 -2.52
C ALA A 123 13.05 -0.85 -2.15
N ASP A 124 12.30 0.21 -1.84
CA ASP A 124 12.86 1.48 -1.37
C ASP A 124 13.57 1.33 -0.01
N GLU A 125 12.95 0.61 0.93
CA GLU A 125 13.53 0.32 2.25
C GLU A 125 14.84 -0.47 2.16
N LEU A 126 14.96 -1.42 1.21
CA LEU A 126 16.22 -2.12 0.96
C LEU A 126 17.32 -1.13 0.54
N GLN A 127 17.01 -0.19 -0.34
CA GLN A 127 17.99 0.80 -0.81
C GLN A 127 18.50 1.68 0.33
N GLU A 128 17.64 2.05 1.26
CA GLU A 128 18.02 2.78 2.47
C GLU A 128 18.83 1.91 3.43
N ALA A 129 18.41 0.66 3.65
CA ALA A 129 19.08 -0.28 4.55
C ALA A 129 20.50 -0.65 4.11
N LEU A 130 20.76 -0.68 2.80
CA LEU A 130 22.11 -0.85 2.25
C LEU A 130 23.06 0.28 2.67
N GLN A 131 22.55 1.47 2.94
CA GLN A 131 23.34 2.62 3.39
C GLN A 131 23.44 2.69 4.91
N SER A 132 22.36 2.36 5.62
CA SER A 132 22.27 2.46 7.08
C SER A 132 22.79 1.22 7.83
N GLY A 133 22.94 0.08 7.15
CA GLY A 133 23.35 -1.19 7.74
C GLY A 133 22.21 -1.96 8.42
N GLN A 134 20.95 -1.64 8.13
CA GLN A 134 19.75 -2.22 8.76
C GLN A 134 19.13 -3.38 7.96
N LEU A 135 19.94 -4.17 7.26
CA LEU A 135 19.46 -5.23 6.36
C LEU A 135 18.57 -6.28 7.05
N GLU A 136 18.84 -6.60 8.32
CA GLU A 136 18.05 -7.59 9.06
C GLU A 136 16.63 -7.11 9.37
N TYR A 137 16.46 -5.79 9.57
CA TYR A 137 15.14 -5.20 9.75
C TYR A 137 14.31 -5.37 8.48
N VAL A 138 14.86 -4.96 7.32
CA VAL A 138 14.15 -5.09 6.03
C VAL A 138 13.88 -6.55 5.69
N ARG A 139 14.80 -7.47 6.02
CA ARG A 139 14.57 -8.90 5.87
C ARG A 139 13.35 -9.36 6.68
N THR A 140 13.22 -8.88 7.92
CA THR A 140 12.10 -9.22 8.81
C THR A 140 10.79 -8.68 8.24
N GLU A 141 10.73 -7.40 7.88
CA GLU A 141 9.54 -6.77 7.26
C GLU A 141 9.16 -7.48 5.94
N THR A 142 10.15 -7.87 5.13
CA THR A 142 9.90 -8.62 3.89
C THR A 142 9.29 -9.99 4.18
N LEU A 143 9.78 -10.71 5.19
CA LEU A 143 9.19 -12.00 5.59
C LEU A 143 7.78 -11.82 6.16
N GLU A 144 7.55 -10.80 6.98
CA GLU A 144 6.23 -10.48 7.53
C GLU A 144 5.21 -10.13 6.45
N PHE A 145 5.61 -9.43 5.39
CA PHE A 145 4.76 -9.22 4.22
C PHE A 145 4.51 -10.52 3.45
N LEU A 146 5.57 -11.30 3.20
CA LEU A 146 5.51 -12.50 2.36
C LEU A 146 4.78 -13.68 3.01
N VAL A 147 4.70 -13.74 4.34
CA VAL A 147 4.03 -14.83 5.08
C VAL A 147 2.56 -14.97 4.71
N LEU A 148 1.91 -13.88 4.28
CA LEU A 148 0.53 -13.90 3.79
C LEU A 148 0.32 -14.88 2.60
N TYR A 149 1.39 -15.16 1.85
CA TYR A 149 1.36 -16.01 0.67
C TYR A 149 2.00 -17.39 0.93
N GLU A 150 2.30 -17.74 2.19
CA GLU A 150 3.06 -18.94 2.56
C GLU A 150 2.38 -20.26 2.19
N ASP A 151 1.09 -20.27 1.88
CA ASP A 151 0.35 -21.47 1.50
C ASP A 151 0.47 -21.81 0.00
N PHE A 152 0.96 -20.88 -0.83
CA PHE A 152 1.16 -21.14 -2.26
C PHE A 152 2.43 -21.99 -2.49
N VAL A 153 2.27 -23.29 -2.74
CA VAL A 153 3.34 -24.22 -3.16
C VAL A 153 3.14 -24.67 -4.60
N LEU A 154 4.21 -25.12 -5.27
CA LEU A 154 4.09 -25.69 -6.63
C LEU A 154 3.21 -26.94 -6.69
N ASN A 155 3.23 -27.78 -5.66
CA ASN A 155 2.54 -29.08 -5.65
C ASN A 155 1.05 -29.00 -5.26
N ASN A 156 0.57 -27.84 -4.78
CA ASN A 156 -0.86 -27.62 -4.47
C ASN A 156 -1.55 -26.71 -5.49
N TYR A 157 -1.12 -26.72 -6.75
CA TYR A 157 -1.67 -25.85 -7.80
C TYR A 157 -3.18 -25.96 -8.02
N HIS A 158 -3.78 -27.09 -7.62
CA HIS A 158 -5.23 -27.30 -7.64
C HIS A 158 -5.96 -26.57 -6.49
N GLU A 159 -5.27 -26.23 -5.40
CA GLU A 159 -5.77 -25.51 -4.23
C GLU A 159 -5.60 -23.99 -4.34
N TRP A 160 -4.74 -23.51 -5.27
CA TRP A 160 -4.46 -22.08 -5.44
C TRP A 160 -5.71 -21.18 -5.52
N PRO A 161 -6.81 -21.55 -6.20
CA PRO A 161 -8.01 -20.71 -6.20
C PRO A 161 -8.62 -20.52 -4.80
N ALA A 162 -8.61 -21.56 -3.96
CA ALA A 162 -9.14 -21.50 -2.61
C ALA A 162 -8.22 -20.68 -1.68
N ILE A 163 -6.91 -20.87 -1.80
CA ILE A 163 -5.89 -20.09 -1.07
C ILE A 163 -6.01 -18.61 -1.46
N ASN A 164 -6.13 -18.33 -2.75
CA ASN A 164 -6.29 -16.98 -3.26
C ASN A 164 -7.52 -16.27 -2.67
N GLN A 165 -8.65 -16.97 -2.52
CA GLN A 165 -9.84 -16.38 -1.90
C GLN A 165 -9.60 -15.97 -0.44
N GLN A 166 -8.79 -16.73 0.30
CA GLN A 166 -8.40 -16.39 1.68
C GLN A 166 -7.51 -15.14 1.70
N VAL A 167 -6.51 -15.09 0.81
CA VAL A 167 -5.62 -13.94 0.66
C VAL A 167 -6.39 -12.69 0.23
N GLU A 168 -7.32 -12.79 -0.72
CA GLU A 168 -8.17 -11.67 -1.13
C GLU A 168 -8.98 -11.11 0.02
N THR A 169 -9.53 -11.98 0.86
CA THR A 169 -10.28 -11.57 2.04
C THR A 169 -9.37 -10.82 3.03
N HIS A 170 -8.15 -11.31 3.23
CA HIS A 170 -7.18 -10.68 4.12
C HIS A 170 -6.72 -9.32 3.58
N VAL A 171 -6.33 -9.25 2.31
CA VAL A 171 -5.93 -8.00 1.63
C VAL A 171 -7.05 -6.98 1.67
N PHE A 172 -8.29 -7.39 1.36
CA PHE A 172 -9.45 -6.51 1.43
C PHE A 172 -9.64 -5.90 2.83
N ASN A 173 -9.54 -6.72 3.88
CA ASN A 173 -9.68 -6.23 5.25
C ASN A 173 -8.57 -5.25 5.63
N MET A 174 -7.31 -5.50 5.20
CA MET A 174 -6.20 -4.59 5.43
C MET A 174 -6.39 -3.25 4.71
N THR A 175 -6.82 -3.29 3.44
CA THR A 175 -7.13 -2.07 2.67
C THR A 175 -8.22 -1.25 3.35
N GLN A 176 -9.31 -1.88 3.80
CA GLN A 176 -10.39 -1.19 4.52
C GLN A 176 -9.90 -0.57 5.83
N GLN A 177 -9.07 -1.29 6.60
CA GLN A 177 -8.52 -0.75 7.84
C GLN A 177 -7.64 0.49 7.58
N ILE A 178 -6.81 0.47 6.54
CA ILE A 178 -5.97 1.60 6.16
C ILE A 178 -6.81 2.80 5.72
N GLU A 179 -7.87 2.58 4.96
CA GLU A 179 -8.82 3.62 4.57
C GLU A 179 -9.48 4.27 5.80
N ASP A 180 -10.00 3.46 6.73
CA ASP A 180 -10.62 3.92 7.97
C ASP A 180 -9.62 4.73 8.85
N GLU A 181 -8.38 4.26 8.96
CA GLU A 181 -7.32 4.94 9.71
C GLU A 181 -6.94 6.29 9.08
N ASN A 182 -6.84 6.33 7.75
CA ASN A 182 -6.57 7.56 7.00
C ASN A 182 -7.70 8.58 7.16
N GLU A 183 -8.96 8.15 7.06
CA GLU A 183 -10.12 9.02 7.29
C GLU A 183 -10.15 9.56 8.74
N ALA A 184 -9.91 8.70 9.73
CA ALA A 184 -9.84 9.09 11.13
C ALA A 184 -8.71 10.09 11.40
N TYR A 185 -7.55 9.89 10.76
CA TYR A 185 -6.41 10.79 10.84
C TYR A 185 -6.71 12.16 10.23
N GLU A 186 -7.31 12.20 9.03
CA GLU A 186 -7.75 13.44 8.40
C GLU A 186 -8.75 14.21 9.28
N ASP A 187 -9.71 13.51 9.87
CA ASP A 187 -10.70 14.11 10.76
C ASP A 187 -10.06 14.66 12.04
N ALA A 188 -9.08 13.94 12.61
CA ALA A 188 -8.30 14.43 13.74
C ALA A 188 -7.51 15.70 13.38
N GLN A 189 -6.89 15.74 12.20
CA GLN A 189 -6.21 16.93 11.70
C GLN A 189 -7.18 18.11 11.50
N LYS A 190 -8.36 17.88 10.92
CA LYS A 190 -9.40 18.91 10.74
C LYS A 190 -9.87 19.45 12.11
N ARG A 191 -10.04 18.59 13.11
CA ARG A 191 -10.43 18.98 14.49
C ARG A 191 -9.33 19.79 15.20
N THR A 192 -8.07 19.35 15.11
CA THR A 192 -6.94 20.09 15.72
C THR A 192 -6.76 21.46 15.06
N ALA A 193 -6.86 21.54 13.74
CA ALA A 193 -6.84 22.82 13.01
C ALA A 193 -8.01 23.73 13.42
N ALA A 194 -9.21 23.18 13.61
CA ALA A 194 -10.37 23.92 14.08
C ALA A 194 -10.20 24.43 15.51
N MET A 195 -9.68 23.61 16.43
CA MET A 195 -9.38 23.99 17.81
C MET A 195 -8.29 25.05 17.89
N HIS A 196 -7.24 24.94 17.08
CA HIS A 196 -6.18 25.95 17.01
C HIS A 196 -6.75 27.30 16.56
N LYS A 197 -7.57 27.30 15.49
CA LYS A 197 -8.27 28.50 15.00
C LYS A 197 -9.24 29.08 16.02
N PHE A 198 -9.92 28.25 16.80
CA PHE A 198 -10.79 28.69 17.90
C PHE A 198 -9.99 29.31 19.05
N THR A 199 -8.88 28.68 19.44
CA THR A 199 -8.01 29.15 20.53
C THR A 199 -7.43 30.53 20.22
N ILE A 200 -6.92 30.74 18.99
CA ILE A 200 -6.44 32.05 18.53
C ILE A 200 -7.53 33.12 18.69
N LYS A 201 -8.78 32.80 18.31
CA LYS A 201 -9.90 33.73 18.44
C LYS A 201 -10.22 34.04 19.90
N MET A 202 -10.24 33.03 20.77
CA MET A 202 -10.50 33.22 22.20
C MET A 202 -9.43 34.07 22.88
N VAL A 203 -8.15 33.86 22.56
CA VAL A 203 -7.06 34.71 23.06
C VAL A 203 -7.24 36.15 22.60
N LEU A 204 -7.60 36.36 21.33
CA LEU A 204 -7.87 37.71 20.81
C LEU A 204 -9.03 38.39 21.56
N TYR A 205 -10.14 37.68 21.80
CA TYR A 205 -11.27 38.21 22.57
C TYR A 205 -10.90 38.53 24.02
N MET A 206 -10.13 37.67 24.68
CA MET A 206 -9.66 37.89 26.05
C MET A 206 -8.75 39.12 26.15
N LEU A 207 -7.89 39.37 25.17
CA LEU A 207 -7.06 40.58 25.10
C LEU A 207 -7.90 41.85 24.93
N ILE A 208 -8.94 41.80 24.08
CA ILE A 208 -9.88 42.93 23.88
C ILE A 208 -10.63 43.24 25.19
N LEU A 209 -11.20 42.24 25.85
CA LEU A 209 -11.88 42.40 27.15
C LEU A 209 -10.92 42.86 28.27
N GLY A 210 -9.68 42.38 28.27
CA GLY A 210 -8.64 42.86 29.18
C GLY A 210 -8.36 44.35 28.99
N ALA A 211 -8.28 44.82 27.74
CA ALA A 211 -8.12 46.24 27.45
C ALA A 211 -9.34 47.06 27.92
N GLU A 212 -10.57 46.56 27.72
CA GLU A 212 -11.81 47.20 28.20
C GLU A 212 -11.82 47.43 29.71
N THR A 213 -11.52 46.37 30.47
CA THR A 213 -11.54 46.44 31.93
C THR A 213 -10.53 47.44 32.48
N VAL A 214 -9.32 47.53 31.89
CA VAL A 214 -8.31 48.53 32.28
C VAL A 214 -8.77 49.96 32.01
N ILE A 215 -9.50 50.19 30.90
CA ILE A 215 -10.06 51.51 30.56
C ILE A 215 -11.15 51.90 31.58
N ILE A 216 -12.05 50.97 31.91
CA ILE A 216 -13.20 51.24 32.79
C ILE A 216 -12.80 51.39 34.26
N THR A 217 -11.84 50.59 34.74
CA THR A 217 -11.46 50.52 36.17
C THR A 217 -10.57 51.66 36.66
N LYS A 218 -10.21 52.64 35.83
CA LYS A 218 -9.50 53.86 36.27
C LYS A 218 -10.46 55.07 36.30
N PRO A 219 -11.09 55.38 37.45
CA PRO A 219 -12.14 56.40 37.55
C PRO A 219 -11.59 57.82 37.68
N ASN A 220 -10.28 57.98 37.92
CA ASN A 220 -9.63 59.28 38.11
C ASN A 220 -8.67 59.59 36.94
N LEU A 221 -9.24 60.17 35.88
CA LEU A 221 -8.54 60.62 34.67
C LEU A 221 -7.96 62.05 34.84
N GLU A 222 -7.32 62.34 35.97
CA GLU A 222 -6.38 63.48 36.06
C GLU A 222 -5.00 63.14 35.48
N TYR A 223 -4.82 61.92 34.97
CA TYR A 223 -3.60 61.54 34.29
C TYR A 223 -3.54 62.21 32.91
N LYS A 224 -2.51 63.04 32.74
CA LYS A 224 -2.20 63.97 31.65
C LYS A 224 -1.95 63.28 30.29
N PHE A 225 -2.86 62.43 29.82
CA PHE A 225 -2.84 61.97 28.43
C PHE A 225 -3.44 63.06 27.54
N ASN A 226 -2.70 63.42 26.49
CA ASN A 226 -3.17 64.35 25.48
C ASN A 226 -4.54 63.88 24.97
N LYS A 227 -5.56 64.75 24.96
CA LYS A 227 -6.95 64.41 24.62
C LYS A 227 -7.07 63.63 23.30
N ASP A 228 -6.16 63.91 22.37
CA ASP A 228 -6.09 63.26 21.07
C ASP A 228 -5.72 61.77 21.14
N LEU A 229 -4.87 61.36 22.09
CA LEU A 229 -4.47 59.95 22.24
C LEU A 229 -5.59 59.09 22.85
N TYR A 230 -6.40 59.67 23.74
CA TYR A 230 -7.56 59.00 24.32
C TYR A 230 -8.70 58.87 23.32
N ALA A 231 -8.92 59.89 22.49
CA ALA A 231 -9.86 59.80 21.37
C ALA A 231 -9.42 58.76 20.34
N LEU A 232 -8.11 58.69 20.03
CA LEU A 232 -7.55 57.69 19.12
C LEU A 232 -7.71 56.26 19.68
N SER A 233 -7.49 56.06 20.98
CA SER A 233 -7.67 54.75 21.61
C SER A 233 -9.13 54.31 21.59
N LEU A 234 -10.08 55.20 21.88
CA LEU A 234 -11.52 54.93 21.76
C LEU A 234 -11.97 54.61 20.33
N LEU A 235 -11.35 55.25 19.32
CA LEU A 235 -11.68 55.04 17.92
C LEU A 235 -11.13 53.69 17.42
N VAL A 236 -9.88 53.37 17.75
CA VAL A 236 -9.29 52.04 17.51
C VAL A 236 -10.10 50.96 18.23
N PHE A 237 -10.56 51.26 19.44
CA PHE A 237 -11.40 50.38 20.25
C PHE A 237 -12.78 50.14 19.61
N GLY A 238 -13.45 51.19 19.13
CA GLY A 238 -14.72 51.07 18.41
C GLY A 238 -14.58 50.27 17.11
N ILE A 239 -13.49 50.45 16.36
CA ILE A 239 -13.20 49.66 15.16
C ILE A 239 -12.95 48.19 15.53
N ALA A 240 -12.18 47.93 16.59
CA ALA A 240 -11.88 46.57 17.06
C ALA A 240 -13.12 45.83 17.57
N MET A 241 -14.05 46.53 18.24
CA MET A 241 -15.33 45.98 18.71
C MET A 241 -16.34 45.75 17.59
N CYS A 242 -16.38 46.63 16.59
CA CYS A 242 -17.27 46.47 15.44
C CYS A 242 -16.81 45.37 14.48
N TYR A 243 -15.51 45.08 14.40
CA TYR A 243 -14.96 44.07 13.49
C TYR A 243 -15.54 42.65 13.70
N PRO A 244 -15.61 42.07 14.91
CA PRO A 244 -16.24 40.76 15.11
C PRO A 244 -17.74 40.75 14.81
N VAL A 245 -18.46 41.83 15.09
CA VAL A 245 -19.90 41.96 14.76
C VAL A 245 -20.11 42.00 13.25
N VAL A 246 -19.35 42.83 12.53
CA VAL A 246 -19.38 42.91 11.07
C VAL A 246 -18.96 41.57 10.45
N TRP A 247 -17.96 40.88 11.01
CA TRP A 247 -17.52 39.57 10.54
C TRP A 247 -18.58 38.47 10.74
N ILE A 248 -19.31 38.47 11.87
CA ILE A 248 -20.42 37.54 12.12
C ILE A 248 -21.58 37.81 11.16
N ILE A 249 -21.94 39.07 10.95
CA ILE A 249 -22.99 39.47 10.00
C ILE A 249 -22.61 39.04 8.57
N TYR A 250 -21.38 39.35 8.15
CA TYR A 250 -20.86 38.97 6.83
C TYR A 250 -20.87 37.45 6.60
N ARG A 251 -20.44 36.66 7.60
CA ARG A 251 -20.43 35.19 7.51
C ARG A 251 -21.84 34.59 7.49
N SER A 252 -22.78 35.20 8.20
CA SER A 252 -24.19 34.80 8.20
C SER A 252 -24.86 35.11 6.87
N LEU A 253 -24.55 36.28 6.28
CA LEU A 253 -25.02 36.66 4.95
C LEU A 253 -24.46 35.71 3.86
N ILE A 254 -23.17 35.37 3.89
CA ILE A 254 -22.60 34.41 2.94
C ILE A 254 -23.29 33.05 2.98
N LYS A 255 -23.69 32.57 4.18
CA LYS A 255 -24.43 31.30 4.29
C LYS A 255 -25.86 31.41 3.76
N LEU A 256 -26.50 32.58 3.90
CA LEU A 256 -27.85 32.85 3.39
C LEU A 256 -27.91 32.98 1.87
N PHE A 257 -26.84 33.46 1.24
CA PHE A 257 -26.73 33.65 -0.22
C PHE A 257 -26.06 32.47 -0.97
N ARG A 258 -25.83 31.34 -0.29
CA ARG A 258 -25.27 30.12 -0.90
C ARG A 258 -26.35 29.03 -1.08
N VAL A 259 -27.55 29.46 -1.47
CA VAL A 259 -28.65 28.64 -2.02
C VAL A 259 -28.59 28.71 -3.54
#